data_AF-A0ABD0Y8I1-F1
#
_entry.id   AF-A0ABD0Y8I1-F1
#
_cell.length_a   1.000
_cell.length_b   1.000
_cell.length_c   1.000
_cell.angle_alpha   90.00
_cell.angle_beta   90.00
_cell.angle_gamma   90.00
#
_symmetry.space_group_name_H-M   'P 1'
#
loop_
_entity.id
_entity.type
_entity.pdbx_description
1 polymer ?
#
loop_
_entity_poly.entity_id
_entity_poly.type
_entity_poly.pdbx_seq_one_letter_code
_entity_poly.pdbx_strand_id
1 'polypeptide(L)'
;LDSVDGSVVRVGDSALGRDLFPQDYYRVPAEPGDTSRPLRWMPPEAIAGAPFSQSTDLWMFGVVLWELVTLAETPYVELEEEDIEDHLVQGDRLEQPIACPDQL
;
A
#
# COMPACT_ATOMS: atom_id res chain seq x y z
N LEU A 1 19.87 28.80 -16.42
CA LEU A 1 20.25 27.94 -15.27
C LEU A 1 19.08 28.06 -14.31
N ASP A 2 18.01 27.33 -14.58
CA ASP A 2 16.81 27.38 -13.75
C ASP A 2 17.12 26.73 -12.41
N SER A 3 16.96 27.51 -11.34
CA SER A 3 16.92 27.01 -9.97
C SER A 3 15.77 26.01 -9.88
N VAL A 4 16.06 24.73 -9.73
CA VAL A 4 15.04 23.76 -9.29
C VAL A 4 14.96 23.89 -7.77
N ASP A 5 14.31 24.96 -7.34
CA ASP A 5 13.77 25.07 -5.98
C ASP A 5 12.53 24.17 -5.90
N GLY A 6 12.66 22.99 -5.28
CA GLY A 6 11.51 22.17 -4.85
C GLY A 6 11.70 20.66 -4.98
N SER A 7 11.37 19.92 -3.92
CA SER A 7 11.19 18.47 -3.95
C SER A 7 9.95 18.11 -4.78
N VAL A 8 10.13 17.90 -6.09
CA VAL A 8 9.03 17.51 -7.00
C VAL A 8 8.84 15.99 -6.93
N VAL A 9 7.66 15.55 -6.46
CA VAL A 9 7.25 14.14 -6.44
C VAL A 9 6.49 13.80 -7.72
N ARG A 10 6.74 12.61 -8.28
CA ARG A 10 6.08 12.09 -9.48
C ARG A 10 5.72 10.63 -9.26
N VAL A 11 4.53 10.23 -9.71
CA VAL A 11 4.11 8.83 -9.72
C VAL A 11 4.76 8.13 -10.91
N GLY A 12 5.45 7.02 -10.66
CA GLY A 12 5.99 6.13 -11.69
C GLY A 12 4.99 5.04 -12.08
N ASP A 13 5.31 4.27 -13.12
CA ASP A 13 4.60 3.01 -13.36
C ASP A 13 5.05 1.92 -12.38
N SER A 14 4.25 0.86 -12.27
CA SER A 14 4.50 -0.26 -11.34
C SER A 14 5.11 -1.48 -12.03
N ALA A 15 5.60 -1.37 -13.28
CA ALA A 15 5.95 -2.54 -14.08
C ALA A 15 7.11 -3.34 -13.48
N LEU A 16 8.05 -2.67 -12.80
CA LEU A 16 9.19 -3.28 -12.11
C LEU A 16 9.00 -3.39 -10.60
N GLY A 17 7.81 -3.08 -10.07
CA GLY A 17 7.58 -3.05 -8.62
C GLY A 17 7.91 -4.38 -7.95
N ARG A 18 7.46 -5.50 -8.55
CA ARG A 18 7.75 -6.87 -8.07
C ARG A 18 9.22 -7.22 -8.09
N ASP A 19 9.94 -6.80 -9.13
CA ASP A 19 11.35 -7.13 -9.32
C ASP A 19 12.25 -6.33 -8.37
N LEU A 20 11.91 -5.06 -8.12
CA LEU A 20 12.68 -4.14 -7.28
C LEU A 20 12.35 -4.27 -5.79
N PHE A 21 11.11 -4.63 -5.47
CA PHE A 21 10.59 -4.70 -4.10
C PHE A 21 9.89 -6.05 -3.83
N PRO A 22 10.56 -7.20 -4.03
CA PRO A 22 9.92 -8.50 -3.95
C PRO A 22 9.33 -8.82 -2.56
N GLN A 23 9.85 -8.21 -1.49
CA GLN A 23 9.34 -8.38 -0.13
C GLN A 23 7.94 -7.80 0.08
N ASP A 24 7.53 -6.85 -0.77
CA ASP A 24 6.25 -6.16 -0.65
C ASP A 24 5.14 -6.85 -1.47
N TYR A 25 5.49 -7.87 -2.27
CA TYR A 25 4.58 -8.58 -3.16
C TYR A 25 4.43 -10.05 -2.77
N TYR A 26 3.22 -10.43 -2.40
CA TYR A 26 2.94 -11.74 -1.83
C TYR A 26 2.13 -12.62 -2.78
N ARG A 27 2.53 -13.88 -2.87
CA ARG A 27 1.93 -14.84 -3.78
C ARG A 27 0.54 -15.24 -3.29
N VAL A 28 -0.47 -15.04 -4.13
CA VAL A 28 -1.82 -15.55 -3.87
C VAL A 28 -1.92 -16.99 -4.41
N PRO A 29 -2.03 -18.04 -3.55
CA PRO A 29 -1.95 -19.42 -3.99
C PRO A 29 -3.07 -19.85 -4.96
N ALA A 30 -4.22 -19.18 -4.89
CA ALA A 30 -5.41 -19.48 -5.69
C ALA A 30 -5.29 -19.06 -7.17
N GLU A 31 -4.29 -18.26 -7.53
CA GLU A 31 -4.15 -17.66 -8.87
C GLU A 31 -2.99 -18.29 -9.66
N PRO A 32 -3.21 -18.76 -10.91
CA PRO A 32 -2.16 -19.34 -11.73
C PRO A 32 -1.12 -18.30 -12.18
N GLY A 33 0.16 -18.68 -12.19
CA GLY A 33 1.27 -17.84 -12.62
C GLY A 33 1.99 -17.11 -11.47
N ASP A 34 2.79 -16.09 -11.80
CA ASP A 34 3.34 -15.14 -10.83
C ASP A 34 2.38 -13.96 -10.68
N THR A 35 1.42 -14.14 -9.77
CA THR A 35 0.34 -13.22 -9.48
C THR A 35 0.53 -12.60 -8.10
N SER A 36 1.78 -12.37 -7.71
CA SER A 36 2.10 -11.72 -6.43
C SER A 36 1.48 -10.31 -6.35
N ARG A 37 0.87 -9.97 -5.22
CA ARG A 37 0.11 -8.73 -5.00
C ARG A 37 0.62 -7.96 -3.79
N PRO A 38 0.55 -6.62 -3.80
CA PRO A 38 0.98 -5.79 -2.67
C PRO A 38 -0.11 -5.70 -1.60
N LEU A 39 -0.37 -6.81 -0.90
CA LEU A 39 -1.54 -6.97 -0.02
C LEU A 39 -1.67 -5.87 1.04
N ARG A 40 -0.55 -5.43 1.63
CA ARG A 40 -0.50 -4.38 2.68
C ARG A 40 -1.00 -3.01 2.19
N TRP A 41 -1.03 -2.77 0.87
CA TRP A 41 -1.54 -1.53 0.28
C TRP A 41 -2.96 -1.67 -0.26
N MET A 42 -3.45 -2.90 -0.47
CA MET A 42 -4.73 -3.12 -1.14
C MET A 42 -5.92 -2.95 -0.19
N PRO A 43 -7.05 -2.42 -0.67
CA PRO A 43 -8.29 -2.44 0.10
C PRO A 43 -8.88 -3.86 0.17
N PRO A 44 -9.68 -4.17 1.22
CA PRO A 44 -10.21 -5.52 1.43
C PRO A 44 -11.03 -6.02 0.23
N GLU A 45 -11.82 -5.15 -0.43
CA GLU A 45 -12.58 -5.56 -1.62
C GLU A 45 -11.69 -5.98 -2.79
N ALA A 46 -10.53 -5.34 -2.99
CA ALA A 46 -9.61 -5.69 -4.07
C ALA A 46 -8.81 -6.96 -3.74
N ILE A 47 -8.51 -7.19 -2.45
CA ILE A 47 -7.92 -8.46 -1.99
C ILE A 47 -8.88 -9.61 -2.31
N ALA A 48 -10.17 -9.44 -1.98
CA ALA A 48 -11.24 -10.39 -2.29
C ALA A 48 -11.57 -10.55 -3.79
N GLY A 49 -10.90 -9.80 -4.68
CA GLY A 49 -11.00 -9.96 -6.14
C GLY A 49 -11.93 -8.97 -6.84
N ALA A 50 -12.39 -7.90 -6.17
CA ALA A 50 -13.07 -6.80 -6.85
C ALA A 50 -12.13 -6.08 -7.84
N PRO A 51 -12.65 -5.51 -8.93
CA PRO A 51 -11.84 -4.77 -9.89
C PRO A 51 -11.30 -3.47 -9.28
N PHE A 52 -10.12 -3.06 -9.73
CA PHE A 52 -9.55 -1.76 -9.40
C PHE A 52 -10.44 -0.62 -9.90
N SER A 53 -10.55 0.41 -9.09
CA SER A 53 -11.35 1.60 -9.35
C SER A 53 -10.76 2.81 -8.63
N GLN A 54 -11.33 3.99 -8.85
CA GLN A 54 -10.89 5.20 -8.16
C GLN A 54 -10.93 5.06 -6.62
N SER A 55 -11.90 4.34 -6.06
CA SER A 55 -11.96 4.15 -4.60
C SER A 55 -10.83 3.25 -4.10
N THR A 56 -10.44 2.24 -4.87
CA THR A 56 -9.30 1.39 -4.51
C THR A 56 -7.99 2.16 -4.60
N ASP A 57 -7.87 3.06 -5.57
CA ASP A 57 -6.70 3.94 -5.70
C ASP A 57 -6.60 4.93 -4.53
N LEU A 58 -7.74 5.48 -4.08
CA LEU A 58 -7.78 6.35 -2.90
C LEU A 58 -7.37 5.63 -1.62
N TRP A 59 -7.73 4.35 -1.49
CA TRP A 59 -7.24 3.52 -0.38
C TRP A 59 -5.72 3.36 -0.42
N MET A 60 -5.18 2.90 -1.55
CA MET A 60 -3.74 2.73 -1.73
C MET A 60 -2.98 4.04 -1.49
N PHE A 61 -3.53 5.16 -1.94
CA PHE A 61 -2.97 6.49 -1.68
C PHE A 61 -2.96 6.84 -0.19
N GLY A 62 -4.00 6.46 0.58
CA GLY A 62 -4.02 6.62 2.04
C GLY A 62 -2.90 5.86 2.74
N VAL A 63 -2.61 4.63 2.29
CA VAL A 63 -1.45 3.87 2.79
C VAL A 63 -0.14 4.57 2.45
N VAL A 64 0.00 5.12 1.23
CA VAL A 64 1.19 5.91 0.85
C VAL A 64 1.35 7.17 1.70
N LEU A 65 0.25 7.87 2.03
CA LEU A 65 0.31 9.01 2.95
C LEU A 65 0.79 8.58 4.34
N TRP A 66 0.33 7.42 4.83
CA TRP A 66 0.81 6.84 6.08
C TRP A 66 2.32 6.56 6.02
N GLU A 67 2.82 5.95 4.96
CA GLU A 67 4.26 5.71 4.77
C GLU A 67 5.07 7.01 4.76
N LEU A 68 4.56 8.07 4.14
CA LEU A 68 5.23 9.37 4.11
C LEU A 68 5.40 9.97 5.51
N VAL A 69 4.39 9.84 6.38
CA VAL A 69 4.44 10.39 7.74
C VAL A 69 5.21 9.51 8.73
N THR A 70 5.33 8.20 8.46
CA THR A 70 6.13 7.25 9.26
C THR A 70 7.58 7.14 8.79
N LEU A 71 7.98 7.89 7.76
CA LEU A 71 9.31 7.83 7.15
C LEU A 71 9.61 6.43 6.55
N ALA A 72 8.64 5.92 5.78
CA ALA A 72 8.68 4.64 5.06
C ALA A 72 8.72 3.42 5.98
N GLU A 73 7.97 3.45 7.08
CA GLU A 73 7.68 2.24 7.85
C GLU A 73 6.84 1.27 7.01
N THR A 74 6.98 -0.04 7.22
CA THR A 74 6.19 -1.05 6.53
C THR A 74 4.75 -1.03 7.06
N PRO A 75 3.72 -0.84 6.20
CA PRO A 75 2.34 -0.88 6.65
C PRO A 75 1.99 -2.24 7.26
N TYR A 76 1.29 -2.24 8.39
CA TYR A 76 0.86 -3.44 9.11
C TYR A 76 2.01 -4.39 9.50
N VAL A 77 3.22 -3.88 9.78
CA VAL A 77 4.45 -4.69 9.99
C VAL A 77 4.30 -5.87 10.96
N GLU A 78 3.40 -5.75 11.95
CA GLU A 78 3.13 -6.78 12.96
C GLU A 78 2.22 -7.94 12.47
N LEU A 79 1.60 -7.80 11.29
CA LEU A 79 0.71 -8.81 10.72
C LEU A 79 1.45 -9.67 9.69
N GLU A 80 1.14 -10.96 9.68
CA GLU A 80 1.43 -11.84 8.56
C GLU A 80 0.47 -11.54 7.40
N GLU A 81 0.90 -11.90 6.19
CA GLU A 81 0.18 -11.54 4.97
C GLU A 81 -1.20 -12.19 4.86
N GLU A 82 -1.31 -13.41 5.39
CA GLU A 82 -2.54 -14.19 5.40
C GLU A 82 -3.61 -13.55 6.31
N ASP A 83 -3.19 -12.75 7.30
CA ASP A 83 -4.08 -12.10 8.28
C ASP A 83 -4.55 -10.70 7.84
N ILE A 84 -3.94 -10.11 6.80
CA ILE A 84 -4.24 -8.74 6.36
C ILE A 84 -5.71 -8.58 5.96
N GLU A 85 -6.26 -9.53 5.20
CA GLU A 85 -7.65 -9.44 4.75
C GLU A 85 -8.62 -9.44 5.94
N ASP A 86 -8.45 -10.38 6.86
CA ASP A 86 -9.30 -10.53 8.03
C ASP A 86 -9.24 -9.29 8.94
N HIS A 87 -8.04 -8.73 9.15
CA HIS A 87 -7.86 -7.49 9.90
C HIS A 87 -8.64 -6.32 9.28
N LEU A 88 -8.53 -6.15 7.96
CA LEU A 88 -9.20 -5.05 7.24
C LEU A 88 -10.73 -5.23 7.21
N VAL A 89 -11.22 -6.46 7.07
CA VAL A 89 -12.65 -6.81 7.08
C VAL A 89 -13.27 -6.56 8.46
N GLN A 90 -12.51 -6.76 9.55
CA GLN A 90 -12.95 -6.43 10.91
C GLN A 90 -13.07 -4.92 11.17
N GLY A 91 -12.54 -4.11 10.26
CA GLY A 91 -12.60 -2.64 10.35
C GLY A 91 -11.35 -2.01 10.95
N ASP A 92 -10.35 -2.81 11.32
CA ASP A 92 -9.08 -2.32 11.85
C ASP A 92 -8.24 -1.66 10.75
N ARG A 93 -7.45 -0.66 11.12
CA ARG A 93 -6.69 0.20 10.22
C ARG A 93 -5.33 0.50 10.81
N LEU A 94 -4.41 1.02 9.98
CA LEU A 94 -3.13 1.56 10.43
C LEU A 94 -3.35 2.57 11.56
N GLU A 95 -2.53 2.46 12.60
CA GLU A 95 -2.54 3.42 13.70
C GLU A 95 -2.09 4.81 13.21
N GLN A 96 -2.63 5.87 13.82
CA GLN A 96 -2.21 7.24 13.56
C GLN A 96 -0.77 7.42 14.06
N PRO A 97 0.19 7.77 13.17
CA PRO A 97 1.57 7.99 13.57
C PRO A 97 1.71 9.17 14.53
N ILE A 98 2.66 9.12 15.45
CA ILE A 98 2.88 10.14 16.49
C ILE A 98 3.11 11.54 15.90
N ALA A 99 3.71 11.61 14.71
CA ALA A 99 3.97 12.86 14.00
C ALA A 99 2.83 13.31 13.07
N CYS A 100 1.73 12.54 12.98
CA CYS A 100 0.63 12.82 12.07
C CYS A 100 -0.43 13.74 12.73
N PRO A 101 -0.67 14.96 12.22
CA PRO A 101 -1.72 15.82 12.73
C PRO A 101 -3.10 15.20 12.47
N ASP A 102 -4.05 15.38 13.41
CA ASP A 102 -5.41 14.81 13.37
C ASP A 102 -6.26 15.20 12.14
N GLN A 103 -5.78 16.12 11.31
CA GLN A 103 -6.47 16.65 10.14
C GLN A 103 -6.13 15.91 8.83
N LEU A 104 -5.16 14.99 8.86
CA LEU A 104 -4.75 14.16 7.73
C LEU A 104 -5.55 12.85 7.67
#